data_AF-A0A960K1X6-F1
#
_entry.id   AF-A0A960K1X6-F1
#
_cell.length_a   1.000
_cell.length_b   1.000
_cell.length_c   1.000
_cell.angle_alpha   90.00
_cell.angle_beta   90.00
_cell.angle_gamma   90.00
#
_symmetry.space_group_name_H-M   'P 1'
#
loop_
_entity.id
_entity.type
_entity.pdbx_description
1 polymer ?
#
loop_
_entity_poly.entity_id
_entity_poly.type
_entity_poly.pdbx_seq_one_letter_code
_entity_poly.pdbx_strand_id
1 'polypeptide(L)'
;MAALLPFLDPLLREGRSCTLYTNLGAHAGRICIQKGRIVDAQVAGLKPVSALREILCSSSVEFTLSPELQSAPVTIPPWVSELLVDDGARATKTGA
;
A
#
# COMPACT_ATOMS: atom_id res chain seq x y z
N MET A 1 -17.39 16.76 -5.49
CA MET A 1 -15.94 16.90 -5.21
C MET A 1 -15.51 15.69 -4.41
N ALA A 2 -14.45 14.99 -4.83
CA ALA A 2 -13.96 13.78 -4.18
C ALA A 2 -13.35 14.14 -2.81
N ALA A 3 -14.11 13.92 -1.74
CA ALA A 3 -13.74 14.26 -0.36
C ALA A 3 -12.46 13.55 0.12
N LEU A 4 -12.04 12.50 -0.58
CA LEU A 4 -10.90 11.66 -0.23
C LEU A 4 -9.54 12.18 -0.74
N LEU A 5 -9.52 13.04 -1.76
CA LEU A 5 -8.26 13.52 -2.35
C LEU A 5 -7.32 14.24 -1.36
N PRO A 6 -7.80 15.11 -0.44
CA PRO A 6 -6.94 15.77 0.54
C PRO A 6 -6.28 14.79 1.54
N PHE A 7 -6.89 13.62 1.76
CA PHE A 7 -6.35 12.59 2.67
C PHE A 7 -5.37 11.66 1.94
N LEU A 8 -5.59 11.39 0.66
CA LEU A 8 -4.71 10.56 -0.15
C LEU A 8 -3.41 11.27 -0.53
N ASP A 9 -3.48 12.55 -0.93
CA ASP A 9 -2.31 13.29 -1.43
C ASP A 9 -1.07 13.23 -0.50
N PRO A 10 -1.17 13.47 0.82
CA PRO A 10 0.00 13.35 1.70
C PRO A 10 0.52 11.92 1.80
N LEU A 11 -0.36 10.91 1.82
CA LEU A 11 0.05 9.50 1.89
C LEU A 11 0.80 9.06 0.64
N LEU A 12 0.38 9.55 -0.52
CA LEU A 12 1.02 9.27 -1.80
C LEU A 12 2.36 10.01 -1.92
N ARG A 13 2.42 11.29 -1.52
CA ARG A 13 3.64 12.11 -1.58
C ARG A 13 4.72 11.66 -0.61
N GLU A 14 4.36 11.28 0.60
CA GLU A 14 5.31 10.83 1.62
C GLU A 14 5.79 9.38 1.39
N GLY A 15 5.30 8.70 0.35
CA GLY A 15 5.71 7.34 0.04
C GLY A 15 5.30 6.35 1.12
N ARG A 16 4.20 6.61 1.85
CA ARG A 16 3.76 5.75 2.94
C ARG A 16 3.12 4.47 2.41
N SER A 17 3.20 3.44 3.23
CA SER A 17 2.40 2.22 3.07
C SER A 17 1.35 2.16 4.16
N CYS A 18 0.09 1.99 3.78
CA CYS A 18 -1.03 1.93 4.70
C CYS A 18 -2.27 1.32 4.02
N THR A 19 -3.25 0.93 4.83
CA THR A 19 -4.57 0.55 4.33
C THR A 19 -5.59 1.56 4.84
N LEU A 20 -6.32 2.16 3.91
CA LEU A 20 -7.47 3.00 4.21
C LEU A 20 -8.72 2.13 4.19
N TYR A 21 -9.46 2.12 5.29
CA TYR A 21 -10.78 1.53 5.37
C TYR A 21 -11.82 2.63 5.26
N THR A 22 -12.92 2.32 4.59
CA THR A 22 -14.01 3.27 4.39
C THR A 22 -15.35 2.59 4.50
N ASN A 23 -16.35 3.32 4.98
CA ASN A 23 -17.72 2.82 5.07
C ASN A 23 -18.60 3.50 4.01
N LEU A 24 -19.04 2.74 3.01
CA LEU A 24 -19.91 3.16 1.90
C LEU A 24 -21.37 2.79 2.22
N GLY A 25 -21.88 3.25 3.36
CA GLY A 25 -23.23 2.95 3.83
C GLY A 25 -23.37 1.49 4.28
N ALA A 26 -23.90 0.62 3.40
CA ALA A 26 -24.11 -0.80 3.68
C ALA A 26 -22.88 -1.68 3.34
N HIS A 27 -21.86 -1.11 2.69
CA HIS A 27 -20.69 -1.84 2.23
C HIS A 27 -19.40 -1.24 2.79
N ALA A 28 -18.50 -2.08 3.26
CA ALA A 28 -17.15 -1.67 3.61
C ALA A 28 -16.27 -1.65 2.34
N GLY A 29 -15.44 -0.62 2.23
CA GLY A 29 -14.41 -0.50 1.23
C GLY A 29 -13.01 -0.45 1.86
N ARG A 30 -11.99 -0.82 1.08
CA ARG A 30 -10.60 -0.60 1.44
C ARG A 30 -9.76 -0.16 0.25
N ILE A 31 -8.72 0.63 0.52
CA ILE A 31 -7.67 1.00 -0.43
C ILE A 31 -6.33 0.64 0.20
N CYS A 32 -5.54 -0.16 -0.50
CA CYS A 32 -4.19 -0.54 -0.10
C CYS A 32 -3.18 0.37 -0.81
N ILE A 33 -2.36 1.06 -0.03
CA ILE A 33 -1.29 1.93 -0.50
C ILE A 33 0.03 1.31 -0.09
N GLN A 34 0.96 1.15 -1.02
CA GLN A 34 2.33 0.73 -0.76
C GLN A 34 3.30 1.72 -1.39
N LYS A 35 4.25 2.22 -0.60
CA LYS A 35 5.29 3.17 -1.07
C LYS A 35 4.69 4.36 -1.84
N GLY A 36 3.57 4.89 -1.37
CA GLY A 36 2.86 6.01 -1.99
C GLY A 36 2.12 5.68 -3.30
N ARG A 37 1.87 4.39 -3.59
CA ARG A 37 1.07 3.95 -4.75
C ARG A 37 -0.11 3.11 -4.30
N ILE A 38 -1.28 3.35 -4.91
CA ILE A 38 -2.44 2.48 -4.73
C ILE A 38 -2.15 1.16 -5.46
N VAL A 39 -2.08 0.07 -4.72
CA VAL A 39 -1.79 -1.27 -5.27
C VAL A 39 -3.03 -2.14 -5.36
N ASP A 40 -4.06 -1.85 -4.56
CA ASP A 40 -5.34 -2.54 -4.59
C ASP A 40 -6.46 -1.67 -4.02
N ALA A 41 -7.68 -1.96 -4.43
CA ALA A 41 -8.88 -1.39 -3.85
C ALA A 41 -10.00 -2.43 -3.88
N GLN A 42 -10.79 -2.51 -2.81
CA GLN A 42 -11.85 -3.51 -2.71
C GLN A 42 -13.12 -2.92 -2.14
N VAL A 43 -14.22 -3.34 -2.74
CA VAL A 43 -15.60 -3.17 -2.29
C VAL A 43 -16.31 -4.46 -2.69
N ALA A 44 -17.18 -4.98 -1.84
CA ALA A 44 -17.83 -6.27 -2.07
C ALA A 44 -18.51 -6.33 -3.46
N GLY A 45 -18.16 -7.34 -4.25
CA GLY A 45 -18.73 -7.56 -5.58
C GLY A 45 -18.17 -6.69 -6.71
N LEU A 46 -17.18 -5.82 -6.44
CA LEU A 46 -16.61 -4.93 -7.44
C LEU A 46 -15.17 -5.31 -7.81
N LYS A 47 -14.83 -5.04 -9.08
CA LYS A 47 -13.44 -5.11 -9.56
C LYS A 47 -12.61 -3.96 -8.96
N PRO A 48 -11.28 -4.10 -8.81
CA PRO A 48 -10.46 -3.10 -8.11
C PRO A 48 -10.58 -1.66 -8.63
N VAL A 49 -10.57 -1.47 -9.95
CA VAL A 49 -10.73 -0.13 -10.55
C VAL A 49 -12.13 0.46 -10.28
N SER A 50 -13.17 -0.38 -10.33
CA SER A 50 -14.55 0.04 -10.03
C SER A 50 -14.71 0.37 -8.55
N ALA A 51 -14.15 -0.45 -7.66
CA ALA A 51 -14.11 -0.23 -6.22
C ALA A 51 -13.42 1.09 -5.88
N LEU A 52 -12.26 1.36 -6.48
CA LEU A 52 -11.54 2.62 -6.30
C LEU A 52 -12.38 3.82 -6.74
N ARG A 53 -13.03 3.74 -7.91
CA ARG A 53 -13.90 4.81 -8.40
C ARG A 53 -15.07 5.06 -7.44
N GLU A 54 -15.71 4.00 -6.95
CA GLU A 54 -16.83 4.12 -6.03
C GLU A 54 -16.41 4.79 -4.71
N ILE A 55 -15.28 4.38 -4.15
CA ILE A 55 -14.71 4.98 -2.93
C ILE A 55 -14.38 6.47 -3.15
N LEU A 56 -13.76 6.82 -4.28
CA LEU A 56 -13.37 8.20 -4.60
C LEU A 56 -14.57 9.12 -4.88
N CYS A 57 -15.65 8.56 -5.44
CA CYS A 57 -16.86 9.30 -5.80
C CYS A 57 -17.86 9.41 -4.64
N SER A 58 -17.66 8.67 -3.54
CA SER A 58 -18.54 8.74 -2.39
C SER A 58 -18.46 10.10 -1.68
N SER A 59 -19.64 10.65 -1.33
CA SER A 59 -19.80 11.97 -0.74
C SER A 59 -19.82 11.97 0.79
N SER A 60 -19.96 10.81 1.43
CA SER A 60 -20.06 10.67 2.88
C SER A 60 -19.32 9.41 3.29
N VAL A 61 -18.04 9.56 3.60
CA VAL A 61 -17.16 8.43 3.88
C VAL A 61 -16.32 8.75 5.09
N GLU A 62 -16.60 8.04 6.17
CA GLU A 62 -15.69 7.94 7.30
C GLU A 62 -14.50 7.09 6.86
N PHE A 63 -13.30 7.56 7.15
CA PHE A 63 -12.05 6.86 6.82
C PHE A 63 -11.33 6.47 8.09
N THR A 64 -10.93 5.21 8.18
CA THR A 64 -10.02 4.74 9.21
C THR A 64 -8.71 4.35 8.54
N LEU A 65 -7.64 5.07 8.90
CA LEU A 65 -6.30 4.75 8.43
C LEU A 65 -5.72 3.71 9.38
N SER A 66 -5.46 2.52 8.85
CA SER A 66 -4.62 1.53 9.53
C SER A 66 -3.22 1.66 8.95
N PRO A 67 -2.20 2.03 9.76
CA PRO A 67 -0.83 1.92 9.31
C PRO A 67 -0.57 0.47 8.87
N GLU A 68 0.38 0.26 7.97
CA GLU A 68 0.90 -1.09 7.77
C GLU A 68 1.22 -1.64 9.17
N LEU A 69 0.52 -2.69 9.59
CA LEU A 69 1.03 -3.55 10.65
C LEU A 69 2.44 -3.86 10.16
N GLN A 70 3.45 -3.30 10.82
CA GLN A 70 4.83 -3.72 10.62
C GLN A 70 4.74 -5.23 10.73
N SER A 71 4.82 -5.91 9.57
CA SER A 71 4.78 -7.36 9.53
C SER A 71 5.83 -7.75 10.55
N ALA A 72 5.40 -8.42 11.63
CA ALA A 72 6.30 -8.78 12.72
C ALA A 72 7.59 -9.32 12.07
N PRO A 73 8.79 -8.90 12.54
CA PRO A 73 10.03 -9.14 11.84
C PRO A 73 10.05 -10.56 11.32
N VAL A 74 9.98 -10.69 9.99
CA VAL A 74 9.94 -12.00 9.35
C VAL A 74 11.27 -12.64 9.72
N THR A 75 11.20 -13.71 10.52
CA THR A 75 12.40 -14.49 10.83
C THR A 75 12.82 -15.14 9.54
N ILE A 76 13.79 -14.53 8.87
CA ILE A 76 14.40 -15.08 7.67
C ILE A 76 15.12 -16.36 8.12
N PRO A 77 14.72 -17.55 7.63
CA PRO A 77 15.46 -18.77 7.93
C PRO A 77 16.92 -18.58 7.52
N PRO A 78 17.91 -19.08 8.28
CA PRO A 78 19.33 -18.80 8.02
C PRO A 78 19.78 -19.07 6.58
N TRP A 79 19.19 -20.09 5.94
CA TRP A 79 19.48 -20.47 4.55
C TRP A 79 19.00 -19.46 3.50
N VAL A 80 18.02 -18.60 3.81
CA VAL A 80 17.56 -17.53 2.90
C VAL A 80 18.48 -16.30 2.97
N SER A 81 19.12 -16.04 4.11
CA SER A 81 20.10 -14.95 4.26
C SER A 81 21.34 -15.17 3.37
N GLU A 82 21.76 -16.42 3.18
CA GLU A 82 22.93 -16.76 2.33
C GLU A 82 22.67 -16.45 0.84
N LEU A 83 21.42 -16.53 0.39
CA LEU A 83 21.03 -16.21 -0.99
C LEU A 83 20.99 -14.71 -1.30
N LEU A 84 20.85 -13.85 -0.29
CA LEU A 84 20.72 -12.39 -0.46
C LEU A 84 22.07 -11.66 -0.43
N VAL A 85 23.13 -12.31 0.05
CA VAL A 85 24.48 -11.71 0.15
C VAL A 85 25.26 -11.86 -1.16
N ASP A 86 24.85 -12.76 -2.06
CA ASP A 86 25.65 -13.10 -3.25
C ASP A 86 25.46 -12.16 -4.46
N ASP A 87 24.41 -11.33 -4.52
CA ASP A 87 24.15 -10.44 -5.67
C ASP A 87 24.86 -9.06 -5.59
N GLY A 88 25.71 -8.85 -4.58
CA GLY A 88 26.36 -7.56 -4.29
C GLY A 88 27.87 -7.49 -4.53
N ALA A 89 28.54 -8.58 -4.89
CA ALA A 89 30.00 -8.64 -4.98
C ALA A 89 30.49 -8.81 -6.43
N ARG A 90 30.08 -7.93 -7.34
CA ARG A 90 30.74 -7.85 -8.66
C ARG A 90 30.94 -6.41 -9.13
N ALA A 91 32.21 -6.13 -9.42
CA ALA A 91 32.80 -4.93 -10.05
C ALA A 91 33.05 -3.77 -9.06
N THR A 92 34.28 -3.28 -8.82
CA THR A 92 35.50 -3.25 -9.63
C THR A 92 36.74 -3.10 -8.74
N LYS A 93 37.77 -3.92 -8.95
CA LYS A 93 39.16 -3.57 -8.61
C LYS A 93 40.05 -3.94 -9.79
N THR A 94 40.31 -2.95 -10.63
CA THR A 94 41.37 -2.91 -11.65
C THR A 94 42.00 -1.53 -11.41
N GLY A 95 43.25 -1.32 -10.97
CA GLY A 95 44.41 -2.19 -10.96
C GLY A 95 45.31 -1.87 -12.15
N ALA A 96 45.94 -0.70 -12.17
CA ALA A 96 47.29 -0.40 -12.70
C ALA A 96 47.59 1.09 -12.52
#